data_AF-A0A4D9DDQ2-F1
#
_entry.id   AF-A0A4D9DDQ2-F1
#
_cell.length_a   1.000
_cell.length_b   1.000
_cell.length_c   1.000
_cell.angle_alpha   90.00
_cell.angle_beta   90.00
_cell.angle_gamma   90.00
#
_symmetry.space_group_name_H-M   'P 1'
#
loop_
_entity.id
_entity.type
_entity.pdbx_description
1 polymer ?
#
loop_
_entity_poly.entity_id
_entity_poly.type
_entity_poly.pdbx_seq_one_letter_code
_entity_poly.pdbx_strand_id
1 'polypeptide(L)'
;MAMLPFIGYNAGDYMQHWINLGKKHDMPEVFLVNWFRRDENNKFVWPGFGENSRVLKWVIERLEGTADATETPIGFVPVEGAIDTTGLDITPEQLKVALNYSDDEWKKELPLIEEWFAKFGDDLPTELTDELTKLKARLNN
;
A
#
# COMPACT_ATOMS: atom_id res chain seq x y z
N MET A 1 -4.97 -7.29 5.95
CA MET A 1 -5.41 -8.69 5.71
C MET A 1 -6.91 -8.88 5.47
N ALA A 2 -7.79 -7.87 5.62
CA ALA A 2 -9.25 -8.01 5.44
C ALA A 2 -9.92 -9.11 6.30
N MET A 3 -9.35 -9.39 7.47
CA MET A 3 -9.75 -10.51 8.34
C MET A 3 -10.51 -10.10 9.61
N LEU A 4 -10.79 -8.81 9.84
CA LEU A 4 -11.34 -8.32 11.11
C LEU A 4 -12.53 -9.13 11.68
N PRO A 5 -13.56 -9.52 10.89
CA PRO A 5 -14.67 -10.33 11.41
C PRO A 5 -14.44 -11.85 11.32
N PHE A 6 -13.25 -12.30 10.93
CA PHE A 6 -12.95 -13.69 10.58
C PHE A 6 -11.73 -14.29 11.31
N ILE A 7 -11.00 -13.51 12.11
CA ILE A 7 -9.88 -14.05 12.91
C ILE A 7 -10.46 -14.97 13.98
N GLY A 8 -10.07 -16.25 13.96
CA GLY A 8 -10.56 -17.28 14.89
C GLY A 8 -9.86 -17.33 16.26
N TYR A 9 -8.91 -16.44 16.51
CA TYR A 9 -8.12 -16.33 17.74
C TYR A 9 -7.65 -14.88 17.94
N ASN A 10 -6.76 -14.62 18.90
CA ASN A 10 -6.25 -13.28 19.17
C ASN A 10 -5.64 -12.63 17.90
N ALA A 11 -5.97 -11.35 17.66
CA ALA A 11 -5.53 -10.64 16.46
C ALA A 11 -4.03 -10.33 16.46
N GLY A 12 -3.43 -10.07 17.62
CA GLY A 12 -1.99 -9.88 17.79
C GLY A 12 -1.21 -11.14 17.47
N ASP A 13 -1.62 -12.27 18.04
CA ASP A 13 -1.08 -13.60 17.69
C ASP A 13 -1.21 -13.90 16.19
N TYR A 14 -2.32 -13.49 15.57
CA TYR A 14 -2.54 -13.65 14.13
C TYR A 14 -1.52 -12.86 13.31
N MET A 15 -1.19 -11.63 13.72
CA MET A 15 -0.15 -10.84 13.08
C MET A 15 1.24 -11.45 13.31
N GLN A 16 1.52 -11.93 14.54
CA GLN A 16 2.76 -12.63 14.87
C GLN A 16 2.94 -13.90 14.02
N HIS A 17 1.86 -14.61 13.72
CA HIS A 17 1.88 -15.77 12.85
C HIS A 17 2.40 -15.43 11.45
N TRP A 18 1.91 -14.34 10.84
CA TRP A 18 2.42 -13.86 9.55
C TRP A 18 3.91 -13.52 9.60
N ILE A 19 4.36 -12.82 10.65
CA ILE A 19 5.78 -12.50 10.84
C ILE A 19 6.62 -13.77 10.94
N ASN A 20 6.13 -14.78 11.68
CA ASN A 20 6.82 -16.05 11.85
C ASN A 20 6.92 -16.86 10.55
N LEU A 21 5.91 -16.79 9.68
CA LEU A 21 5.97 -17.40 8.35
C LEU A 21 7.05 -16.73 7.49
N GLY A 22 7.09 -15.39 7.48
CA GLY A 22 8.09 -14.64 6.72
C GLY A 22 9.54 -14.87 7.16
N LYS A 23 9.77 -15.22 8.43
CA LYS A 23 11.10 -15.61 8.93
C LYS A 23 11.53 -17.02 8.50
N LYS A 24 10.61 -17.87 8.06
CA LYS A 24 10.83 -19.30 7.82
C LYS A 24 10.80 -19.69 6.34
N HIS A 25 10.18 -18.86 5.51
CA HIS A 25 9.88 -19.19 4.12
C HIS A 25 10.20 -18.01 3.21
N ASP A 26 10.51 -18.33 1.97
CA ASP A 26 10.51 -17.34 0.90
C ASP A 26 9.05 -16.92 0.65
N MET A 27 8.75 -15.67 1.00
CA MET A 27 7.40 -15.11 0.87
C MET A 27 7.24 -14.42 -0.48
N PRO A 28 6.01 -14.39 -1.04
CA PRO A 28 5.73 -13.55 -2.20
C PRO A 28 5.87 -12.06 -1.83
N GLU A 29 6.20 -11.25 -2.83
CA GLU A 29 6.16 -9.80 -2.71
C GLU A 29 4.73 -9.30 -2.40
N VAL A 30 4.64 -8.26 -1.58
CA VAL A 30 3.36 -7.72 -1.10
C VAL A 30 3.10 -6.35 -1.74
N PHE A 31 1.91 -6.19 -2.33
CA PHE A 31 1.49 -4.95 -2.97
C PHE A 31 0.25 -4.37 -2.27
N LEU A 32 0.21 -3.05 -2.14
CA LEU A 32 -0.97 -2.29 -1.70
C LEU A 32 -1.57 -1.57 -2.91
N VAL A 33 -2.87 -1.76 -3.15
CA VAL A 33 -3.59 -1.13 -4.27
C VAL A 33 -4.77 -0.31 -3.77
N ASN A 34 -5.03 0.81 -4.43
CA ASN A 34 -6.21 1.65 -4.19
C ASN A 34 -6.86 2.06 -5.52
N TRP A 35 -7.95 1.37 -5.87
CA TRP A 35 -8.73 1.66 -7.08
C TRP A 35 -9.69 2.85 -6.92
N PHE A 36 -9.82 3.37 -5.70
CA PHE A 36 -10.93 4.23 -5.30
C PHE A 36 -10.50 5.65 -4.96
N ARG A 37 -9.26 6.04 -5.28
CA ARG A 37 -8.81 7.41 -5.09
C ARG A 37 -9.72 8.37 -5.86
N ARG A 38 -9.97 9.53 -5.26
CA ARG A 38 -10.81 10.58 -5.81
C ARG A 38 -10.04 11.89 -5.95
N ASP A 39 -10.45 12.69 -6.93
CA ASP A 39 -9.98 14.07 -7.09
C ASP A 39 -10.69 15.03 -6.13
N GLU A 40 -10.32 16.31 -6.19
CA GLU A 40 -10.94 17.39 -5.42
C GLU A 40 -12.43 17.61 -5.74
N ASN A 41 -12.90 17.10 -6.88
CA ASN A 41 -14.30 17.14 -7.31
C ASN A 41 -15.05 15.85 -6.94
N ASN A 42 -14.45 14.99 -6.11
CA ASN A 42 -14.99 13.72 -5.64
C ASN A 42 -15.27 12.70 -6.75
N LYS A 43 -14.57 12.81 -7.89
CA LYS A 43 -14.64 11.86 -9.01
C LYS A 43 -13.52 10.82 -8.88
N PHE A 44 -13.79 9.59 -9.30
CA PHE A 44 -12.75 8.57 -9.38
C PHE A 44 -11.70 8.95 -10.43
N VAL A 45 -10.43 8.84 -10.06
CA VAL A 45 -9.31 9.15 -10.96
C VAL A 45 -8.79 7.93 -11.71
N TRP A 46 -9.26 6.73 -11.33
CA TRP A 46 -8.95 5.48 -12.01
C TRP A 46 -10.26 4.81 -12.48
N PRO A 47 -10.36 4.35 -13.74
CA PRO A 47 -11.60 3.76 -14.27
C PRO A 47 -11.99 2.43 -13.61
N GLY A 48 -11.04 1.68 -13.05
CA GLY A 48 -11.33 0.44 -12.33
C GLY A 48 -11.74 -0.74 -13.21
N PHE A 49 -12.48 -1.69 -12.64
CA PHE A 49 -13.02 -2.88 -13.32
C PHE A 49 -11.95 -3.65 -14.13
N GLY A 50 -12.18 -3.87 -15.42
CA GLY A 50 -11.26 -4.59 -16.30
C GLY A 50 -9.91 -3.87 -16.47
N GLU A 51 -9.89 -2.54 -16.31
CA GLU A 51 -8.66 -1.76 -16.46
C GLU A 51 -7.67 -2.00 -15.32
N ASN A 52 -8.12 -2.55 -14.19
CA ASN A 52 -7.23 -3.00 -13.11
C ASN A 52 -6.18 -4.02 -13.59
N SER A 53 -6.45 -4.74 -14.69
CA SER A 53 -5.47 -5.62 -15.34
C SER A 53 -4.18 -4.90 -15.72
N ARG A 54 -4.21 -3.59 -16.00
CA ARG A 54 -3.03 -2.77 -16.33
C ARG A 54 -2.11 -2.55 -15.14
N VAL A 55 -2.67 -2.42 -13.94
CA VAL A 55 -1.88 -2.35 -12.71
C VAL A 55 -1.36 -3.73 -12.33
N LEU A 56 -2.12 -4.80 -12.59
CA LEU A 56 -1.62 -6.17 -12.43
C LEU A 56 -0.47 -6.49 -13.41
N LYS A 57 -0.52 -5.97 -14.65
CA LYS A 57 0.59 -6.02 -15.61
C LYS A 57 1.84 -5.37 -15.00
N TRP A 58 1.72 -4.16 -14.45
CA TRP A 58 2.86 -3.50 -13.79
C TRP A 58 3.38 -4.29 -12.58
N VAL A 59 2.50 -4.90 -11.77
CA VAL A 59 2.92 -5.79 -10.67
C VAL A 59 3.76 -6.96 -11.19
N ILE A 60 3.38 -7.59 -12.30
CA ILE A 60 4.15 -8.68 -12.92
C ILE A 60 5.50 -8.15 -13.43
N GLU A 61 5.51 -7.01 -14.12
CA GLU A 61 6.76 -6.40 -14.62
C GLU A 61 7.69 -5.98 -13.47
N ARG A 62 7.15 -5.59 -12.30
CA ARG A 62 7.94 -5.36 -11.08
C ARG A 62 8.56 -6.64 -10.54
N LEU A 63 7.84 -7.75 -10.57
CA LEU A 63 8.36 -9.06 -10.16
C LEU A 63 9.45 -9.57 -11.12
N GLU A 64 9.32 -9.28 -12.42
CA GLU A 64 10.29 -9.66 -13.45
C GLU A 64 11.48 -8.69 -13.57
N GLY A 65 11.45 -7.56 -12.85
CA GLY A 65 12.50 -6.53 -12.91
C GLY A 65 12.50 -5.73 -14.21
N THR A 66 11.38 -5.67 -14.92
CA THR A 66 11.22 -5.00 -16.22
C THR A 66 10.48 -3.66 -16.14
N ALA A 67 9.90 -3.32 -14.98
CA ALA A 67 9.27 -2.02 -14.73
C ALA A 67 9.98 -1.21 -13.63
N ASP A 68 10.14 0.08 -13.87
CA ASP A 68 10.67 1.04 -12.91
C ASP A 68 9.63 1.45 -11.86
N ALA A 69 10.14 1.94 -10.72
CA ALA A 69 9.35 2.48 -9.63
C ALA A 69 10.10 3.61 -8.92
N THR A 70 9.35 4.61 -8.44
CA THR A 70 9.88 5.65 -7.55
C THR A 70 9.85 5.13 -6.13
N GLU A 71 10.97 5.22 -5.42
CA GLU A 71 11.01 4.97 -3.98
C GLU A 71 10.33 6.13 -3.23
N THR A 72 9.42 5.80 -2.32
CA THR A 72 8.73 6.74 -1.43
C THR A 72 8.82 6.22 0.01
N PRO A 73 8.55 7.05 1.03
CA PRO A 73 8.47 6.59 2.43
C PRO A 73 7.52 5.41 2.69
N ILE A 74 6.58 5.12 1.79
CA ILE A 74 5.63 4.00 1.92
C ILE A 74 6.01 2.78 1.06
N GLY A 75 7.18 2.82 0.42
CA GLY A 75 7.65 1.80 -0.51
C GLY A 75 7.71 2.29 -1.95
N PHE A 76 7.68 1.36 -2.90
CA PHE A 76 7.83 1.65 -4.33
C PHE A 76 6.47 1.93 -4.98
N VAL A 77 6.36 3.06 -5.67
CA VAL A 77 5.18 3.44 -6.47
C VAL A 77 5.54 3.49 -7.95
N PRO A 78 4.60 3.25 -8.88
CA PRO A 78 4.88 3.35 -10.31
C PRO A 78 5.44 4.74 -10.69
N VAL A 79 6.49 4.79 -11.51
CA VAL A 79 6.95 6.05 -12.12
C VAL A 79 5.91 6.56 -13.13
N GLU A 80 6.02 7.84 -13.52
CA GLU A 80 5.23 8.37 -14.62
C GLU A 80 5.45 7.55 -15.90
N GLY A 81 4.35 7.14 -16.55
CA GLY A 81 4.39 6.30 -17.74
C GLY A 81 4.61 4.81 -17.50
N ALA A 82 4.83 4.34 -16.26
CA ALA A 82 4.99 2.91 -15.98
C ALA A 82 3.68 2.10 -16.10
N ILE A 83 2.54 2.76 -15.94
CA ILE A 83 1.23 2.12 -16.15
C ILE A 83 0.82 2.32 -17.60
N ASP A 84 0.55 1.22 -18.30
CA ASP A 84 0.07 1.24 -19.68
C ASP A 84 -1.34 1.83 -19.76
N THR A 85 -1.45 3.06 -20.22
CA THR A 85 -2.72 3.77 -20.44
C THR A 85 -3.18 3.75 -21.90
N THR A 86 -2.56 2.94 -22.75
CA THR A 86 -2.91 2.87 -24.18
C THR A 86 -4.38 2.48 -24.34
N GLY A 87 -5.14 3.35 -25.02
CA GLY A 87 -6.57 3.16 -25.27
C GLY A 87 -7.48 3.50 -24.08
N LEU A 88 -6.95 4.07 -22.99
CA LEU A 88 -7.76 4.60 -21.89
C LEU A 88 -8.13 6.07 -22.13
N ASP A 89 -9.37 6.42 -21.82
CA ASP A 89 -9.82 7.81 -21.69
C ASP A 89 -9.49 8.32 -20.27
N ILE A 90 -8.20 8.51 -20.01
CA ILE A 90 -7.67 9.05 -18.76
C ILE A 90 -6.69 10.17 -19.07
N THR A 91 -6.81 11.31 -18.39
CA THR A 91 -5.84 12.41 -18.58
C THR A 91 -4.55 12.15 -17.79
N PRO A 92 -3.41 12.71 -18.24
CA PRO A 92 -2.16 12.64 -17.48
C PRO A 92 -2.31 13.16 -16.03
N GLU A 93 -3.13 14.20 -15.83
CA GLU A 93 -3.40 14.78 -14.52
C GLU A 93 -4.16 13.79 -13.62
N GLN A 94 -5.18 13.11 -14.14
CA GLN A 94 -5.91 12.09 -13.38
C GLN A 94 -4.99 10.94 -12.97
N LEU A 95 -4.13 10.46 -13.90
CA LEU A 95 -3.16 9.42 -13.58
C LEU A 95 -2.15 9.88 -12.53
N LYS A 96 -1.67 11.13 -12.63
CA LYS A 96 -0.78 11.72 -11.64
C LYS A 96 -1.44 11.75 -10.26
N VAL A 97 -2.71 12.18 -10.17
CA VAL A 97 -3.46 12.14 -8.91
C VAL A 97 -3.59 10.70 -8.42
N ALA A 98 -3.93 9.74 -9.28
CA ALA A 98 -4.08 8.33 -8.91
C ALA A 98 -2.83 7.78 -8.22
N LEU A 99 -1.65 8.05 -8.79
CA LEU A 99 -0.36 7.53 -8.34
C LEU A 99 0.35 8.41 -7.30
N ASN A 100 -0.22 9.58 -6.97
CA ASN A 100 0.47 10.57 -6.15
C ASN A 100 0.80 10.08 -4.74
N TYR A 101 2.05 10.22 -4.33
CA TYR A 101 2.44 10.12 -2.93
C TYR A 101 2.46 11.51 -2.28
N SER A 102 2.03 11.62 -1.02
CA SER A 102 2.02 12.88 -0.27
C SER A 102 2.42 12.67 1.19
N ASP A 103 3.52 13.30 1.61
CA ASP A 103 3.97 13.26 3.00
C ASP A 103 2.91 13.81 3.96
N ASP A 104 2.22 14.89 3.56
CA ASP A 104 1.21 15.54 4.39
C ASP A 104 -0.03 14.67 4.59
N GLU A 105 -0.42 13.87 3.58
CA GLU A 105 -1.50 12.88 3.72
C GLU A 105 -1.08 11.75 4.66
N TRP A 106 0.14 11.22 4.49
CA TRP A 106 0.63 10.13 5.32
C TRP A 106 0.93 10.55 6.77
N LYS A 107 1.36 11.79 7.00
CA LYS A 107 1.49 12.34 8.36
C LYS A 107 0.15 12.42 9.09
N LYS A 108 -0.95 12.66 8.38
CA LYS A 108 -2.31 12.62 8.95
C LYS A 108 -2.79 11.18 9.19
N GLU A 109 -2.27 10.21 8.46
CA GLU A 109 -2.59 8.79 8.64
C GLU A 109 -1.89 8.17 9.87
N LEU A 110 -0.69 8.64 10.21
CA LEU A 110 0.09 8.15 11.37
C LEU A 110 -0.73 8.01 12.68
N PRO A 111 -1.44 9.04 13.18
CA PRO A 111 -2.22 8.91 14.41
C PRO A 111 -3.36 7.89 14.29
N LEU A 112 -3.91 7.67 13.09
CA LEU A 112 -4.95 6.66 12.85
C LEU A 112 -4.37 5.23 12.96
N ILE A 113 -3.16 5.04 12.43
CA ILE A 113 -2.43 3.76 12.58
C ILE A 113 -2.09 3.52 14.05
N GLU A 114 -1.65 4.55 14.78
CA GLU A 114 -1.36 4.46 16.22
C GLU A 114 -2.60 4.09 17.03
N GLU A 115 -3.73 4.76 16.78
CA GLU A 115 -5.01 4.43 17.44
C GLU A 115 -5.43 2.99 17.12
N TRP A 116 -5.24 2.56 15.88
CA TRP A 116 -5.53 1.18 15.48
C TRP A 116 -4.62 0.18 16.20
N PHE A 117 -3.32 0.43 16.27
CA PHE A 117 -2.35 -0.42 16.93
C PHE A 117 -2.60 -0.51 18.44
N ALA A 118 -3.03 0.57 19.09
CA ALA A 118 -3.38 0.58 20.50
C ALA A 118 -4.52 -0.41 20.84
N LYS A 119 -5.39 -0.76 19.87
CA LYS A 119 -6.49 -1.73 20.07
C LYS A 119 -6.00 -3.17 20.26
N PHE A 120 -4.74 -3.48 19.91
CA PHE A 120 -4.12 -4.78 20.14
C PHE A 120 -3.59 -4.94 21.57
N GLY A 121 -3.42 -3.84 22.32
CA GLY A 121 -2.85 -3.87 23.67
C GLY A 121 -1.44 -4.47 23.69
N ASP A 122 -1.17 -5.31 24.70
CA ASP A 122 0.13 -5.96 24.89
C ASP A 122 0.44 -7.05 23.85
N ASP A 123 -0.56 -7.48 23.06
CA ASP A 123 -0.41 -8.55 22.07
C ASP A 123 0.11 -8.04 20.72
N LEU A 124 0.33 -6.72 20.56
CA LEU A 124 0.86 -6.16 19.32
C LEU A 124 2.32 -6.63 19.10
N PRO A 125 2.63 -7.31 17.98
CA PRO A 125 4.01 -7.69 17.67
C PRO A 125 4.93 -6.48 17.59
N THR A 126 6.11 -6.57 18.20
CA THR A 126 7.10 -5.49 18.22
C THR A 126 7.50 -5.08 16.80
N GLU A 127 7.58 -6.03 15.87
CA GLU A 127 7.93 -5.76 14.48
C GLU A 127 6.96 -4.78 13.78
N LEU A 128 5.67 -4.76 14.16
CA LEU A 128 4.73 -3.79 13.60
C LEU A 128 5.02 -2.38 14.12
N THR A 129 5.34 -2.24 15.41
CA THR A 129 5.75 -0.97 16.01
C THR A 129 7.06 -0.47 15.42
N ASP A 130 7.99 -1.38 15.12
CA ASP A 130 9.25 -1.05 14.45
C ASP A 130 9.01 -0.52 13.04
N GLU A 131 8.15 -1.16 12.24
CA GLU A 131 7.80 -0.67 10.90
C GLU A 131 7.10 0.69 10.94
N LEU A 132 6.21 0.93 11.91
CA LEU A 132 5.60 2.24 12.11
C LEU A 132 6.64 3.31 12.49
N THR A 133 7.61 2.95 13.32
CA THR A 133 8.72 3.84 13.70
C THR A 133 9.60 4.18 12.50
N LYS A 134 9.92 3.20 11.66
CA LYS A 134 10.67 3.44 10.42
C LYS A 134 9.89 4.31 9.44
N LEU A 135 8.57 4.10 9.30
CA LEU A 135 7.71 4.95 8.47
C LEU A 135 7.75 6.41 8.94
N LYS A 136 7.61 6.65 10.24
CA LYS A 136 7.73 8.00 10.82
C LYS A 136 9.09 8.63 10.53
N ALA A 137 10.17 7.86 10.63
CA ALA A 137 11.51 8.36 10.32
C ALA A 137 11.63 8.77 8.84
N ARG A 138 11.12 7.93 7.91
CA ARG A 138 11.12 8.23 6.47
C ARG A 138 10.28 9.47 6.11
N LEU A 139 9.19 9.73 6.84
CA LEU A 139 8.32 10.90 6.63
C LEU A 139 8.88 12.23 7.18
N ASN A 140 9.90 12.16 8.04
CA ASN A 140 10.48 13.33 8.72
C ASN A 140 11.89 13.70 8.21
N ASN A 141 12.43 12.93 7.27
CA ASN A 141 13.66 13.25 6.52
C ASN A 141 13.32 14.11 5.30
#